data_AF-A0A519TB45-F1
#
_entry.id   AF-A0A519TB45-F1
#
_cell.length_a   1.000
_cell.length_b   1.000
_cell.length_c   1.000
_cell.angle_alpha   90.00
_cell.angle_beta   90.00
_cell.angle_gamma   90.00
#
_symmetry.space_group_name_H-M   'P 1'
#
loop_
_entity.id
_entity.type
_entity.pdbx_description
1 polymer ?
#
loop_
_entity_poly.entity_id
_entity_poly.type
_entity_poly.pdbx_seq_one_letter_code
_entity_poly.pdbx_strand_id
1 'polypeptide(L)'
;MTRTFSFSYLLGAWLVALVGLSVAGCASDKSMLSHQLNNVAARDNGYFLAREKLRETETALDKGRVNDYNRVLPLFPTLDSGTVRATRPDLNDIIKKASLPIQHRPGSDWTDDSYLLVGWARFYKMEFDDAVLTFKYVNSTSKDPFAKQEALIGLMRSFLVLKQLDNAKAVSDLLDREVGLTKDAKALFLTRAEYFLQIGEPKNAITQLERAVPL
;
A
#
# COMPACT_ATOMS: atom_id res chain seq x y z
N MET A 1 17.52 40.53 -57.59
CA MET A 1 17.35 41.08 -56.22
C MET A 1 17.38 39.94 -55.22
N THR A 2 18.55 39.62 -54.67
CA THR A 2 18.71 38.58 -53.64
C THR A 2 18.78 39.27 -52.28
N ARG A 3 17.72 39.14 -51.47
CA ARG A 3 17.69 39.66 -50.09
C ARG A 3 18.61 38.81 -49.22
N THR A 4 19.77 39.34 -48.86
CA THR A 4 20.65 38.77 -47.83
C THR A 4 20.02 39.05 -46.46
N PHE A 5 19.34 38.06 -45.88
CA PHE A 5 18.95 38.12 -44.47
C PHE A 5 20.22 38.02 -43.61
N SER A 6 20.56 39.10 -42.90
CA SER A 6 21.76 39.11 -42.04
C SER A 6 21.58 38.12 -40.89
N PHE A 7 22.59 37.25 -40.70
CA PHE A 7 22.67 36.22 -39.67
C PHE A 7 22.39 36.75 -38.26
N SER A 8 22.66 38.04 -38.02
CA SER A 8 22.36 38.75 -36.77
C SER A 8 20.86 38.82 -36.43
N TYR A 9 19.97 38.91 -37.43
CA TYR A 9 18.53 38.94 -37.20
C TYR A 9 17.97 37.55 -36.86
N LEU A 10 18.56 36.49 -37.40
CA LEU A 10 18.21 35.11 -37.04
C LEU A 10 18.64 34.82 -35.60
N LEU A 11 19.85 35.23 -35.19
CA LEU A 11 20.33 35.07 -33.82
C LEU A 11 19.51 35.86 -32.79
N GLY A 12 19.10 37.08 -33.14
CA GLY A 12 18.19 37.88 -32.34
C GLY A 12 16.80 37.25 -32.20
N ALA A 13 16.25 36.69 -33.28
CA ALA A 13 14.97 35.98 -33.25
C ALA A 13 15.01 34.71 -32.38
N TRP A 14 16.11 33.95 -32.43
CA TRP A 14 16.33 32.79 -31.56
C TRP A 14 16.47 33.18 -30.09
N LEU A 15 17.17 34.27 -29.77
CA LEU A 15 17.26 34.81 -28.40
C LEU A 15 15.88 35.26 -27.87
N VAL A 16 15.10 35.96 -28.69
CA VAL A 16 13.73 36.38 -28.32
C VAL A 16 12.80 35.16 -28.16
N ALA A 17 12.95 34.12 -28.97
CA ALA A 17 12.21 32.87 -28.81
C ALA A 17 12.60 32.12 -27.54
N LEU A 18 13.89 32.04 -27.20
CA LEU A 18 14.39 31.42 -25.97
C LEU A 18 13.94 32.17 -24.71
N VAL A 19 14.00 33.51 -24.73
CA VAL A 19 13.49 34.34 -23.63
C VAL A 19 11.96 34.24 -23.55
N GLY A 20 11.24 34.22 -24.68
CA GLY A 20 9.80 34.03 -24.72
C GLY A 20 9.34 32.68 -24.13
N LEU A 21 10.09 31.61 -24.39
CA LEU A 21 9.83 30.30 -23.78
C LEU A 21 10.10 30.29 -22.26
N SER A 22 11.08 31.06 -21.79
CA SER A 22 11.41 31.11 -20.35
C SER A 22 10.35 31.80 -19.48
N VAL A 23 9.51 32.68 -20.05
CA VAL A 23 8.42 33.36 -19.32
C VAL A 23 7.12 32.53 -19.28
N ALA A 24 6.99 31.50 -20.11
CA ALA A 24 5.84 30.59 -20.12
C ALA A 24 5.94 29.42 -19.11
N GLY A 25 7.01 29.34 -18.32
CA GLY A 25 7.33 28.20 -17.45
C GLY A 25 6.53 28.06 -16.15
N CYS A 26 5.61 28.96 -15.83
CA CYS A 26 4.79 28.84 -14.62
C CYS A 26 3.63 27.85 -14.82
N ALA A 27 3.94 26.56 -14.91
CA ALA A 27 2.93 25.51 -14.77
C ALA A 27 2.39 25.54 -13.32
N SER A 28 1.10 25.84 -13.18
CA SER A 28 0.43 25.83 -11.87
C SER A 28 0.44 24.41 -11.29
N ASP A 29 0.87 24.26 -10.03
CA ASP A 29 0.84 23.00 -9.27
C ASP A 29 -0.57 22.39 -9.17
N LYS A 30 -1.61 23.18 -9.43
CA LYS A 30 -3.03 22.77 -9.35
C LYS A 30 -3.68 22.47 -10.71
N SER A 31 -2.90 22.45 -11.79
CA SER A 31 -3.43 22.08 -13.11
C SER A 31 -3.67 20.56 -13.21
N MET A 32 -4.54 20.14 -14.12
CA MET A 32 -4.75 18.71 -14.40
C MET A 32 -3.43 18.02 -14.82
N LEU A 33 -2.60 18.71 -15.61
CA LEU A 33 -1.31 18.19 -16.05
C LEU A 33 -0.32 18.02 -14.90
N SER A 34 -0.23 18.99 -13.98
CA SER A 34 0.64 18.87 -12.81
C SER A 34 0.17 17.75 -11.87
N HIS A 35 -1.15 17.58 -11.71
CA HIS A 35 -1.70 16.45 -10.92
C HIS A 35 -1.34 15.10 -11.56
N GLN A 36 -1.50 14.95 -12.87
CA GLN A 36 -1.10 13.73 -13.59
C GLN A 36 0.39 13.44 -13.48
N LEU A 37 1.25 14.45 -13.65
CA LEU A 37 2.70 14.30 -13.49
C LEU A 37 3.08 13.91 -12.06
N ASN A 38 2.43 14.52 -11.06
CA ASN A 38 2.60 14.15 -9.65
C ASN A 38 2.16 12.71 -9.38
N ASN A 39 1.05 12.27 -9.98
CA ASN A 39 0.57 10.89 -9.87
C ASN A 39 1.53 9.88 -10.50
N VAL A 40 2.06 10.14 -11.69
CA VAL A 40 3.06 9.27 -12.33
C VAL A 40 4.32 9.19 -11.47
N ALA A 41 4.81 10.33 -10.99
CA ALA A 41 5.97 10.37 -10.12
C ALA A 41 5.74 9.65 -8.78
N ALA A 42 4.56 9.79 -8.17
CA ALA A 42 4.20 9.10 -6.95
C ALA A 42 4.11 7.57 -7.15
N ARG A 43 3.44 7.15 -8.22
CA ARG A 43 3.27 5.74 -8.56
C ARG A 43 4.60 5.07 -8.85
N ASP A 44 5.36 5.60 -9.80
CA ASP A 44 6.47 4.87 -10.41
C ASP A 44 7.79 5.03 -9.64
N ASN A 45 7.99 6.14 -8.89
CA ASN A 45 9.23 6.35 -8.14
C ASN A 45 9.19 5.77 -6.72
N GLY A 46 8.00 5.66 -6.11
CA GLY A 46 7.86 5.32 -4.69
C GLY A 46 6.94 4.13 -4.47
N TYR A 47 5.66 4.30 -4.80
CA TYR A 47 4.63 3.33 -4.48
C TYR A 47 4.87 1.96 -5.14
N PHE A 48 5.06 1.92 -6.46
CA PHE A 48 5.18 0.68 -7.22
C PHE A 48 6.37 -0.15 -6.72
N LEU A 49 7.53 0.47 -6.57
CA LEU A 49 8.74 -0.19 -6.08
C LEU A 49 8.56 -0.71 -4.65
N ALA A 50 7.90 0.05 -3.78
CA ALA A 50 7.60 -0.39 -2.42
C ALA A 50 6.60 -1.56 -2.41
N ARG A 51 5.58 -1.53 -3.28
CA ARG A 51 4.56 -2.59 -3.39
C ARG A 51 5.16 -3.89 -3.90
N GLU A 52 5.99 -3.85 -4.93
CA GLU A 52 6.69 -5.05 -5.43
C GLU A 52 7.61 -5.64 -4.37
N LYS A 53 8.39 -4.78 -3.68
CA LYS A 53 9.27 -5.23 -2.60
C LYS A 53 8.50 -5.84 -1.42
N LEU A 54 7.33 -5.28 -1.07
CA LEU A 54 6.45 -5.86 -0.07
C LEU A 54 5.97 -7.25 -0.50
N ARG A 55 5.51 -7.42 -1.75
CA ARG A 55 5.08 -8.72 -2.29
C ARG A 55 6.19 -9.77 -2.26
N GLU A 56 7.42 -9.38 -2.62
CA GLU A 56 8.59 -10.25 -2.51
C GLU A 56 8.85 -10.68 -1.06
N THR A 57 8.75 -9.73 -0.13
CA THR A 57 8.94 -9.96 1.31
C THR A 57 7.88 -10.91 1.86
N GLU A 58 6.61 -10.69 1.53
CA GLU A 58 5.49 -11.56 1.90
C GLU A 58 5.67 -12.97 1.34
N THR A 59 6.08 -13.09 0.08
CA THR A 59 6.36 -14.39 -0.55
C THR A 59 7.49 -15.13 0.17
N ALA A 60 8.55 -14.42 0.59
CA ALA A 60 9.65 -15.01 1.34
C ALA A 60 9.20 -15.48 2.73
N LEU A 61 8.38 -14.68 3.43
CA LEU A 61 7.79 -15.03 4.72
C LEU A 61 6.87 -16.25 4.60
N ASP A 62 6.02 -16.32 3.58
CA ASP A 62 5.13 -17.44 3.31
C ASP A 62 5.90 -18.74 3.04
N LYS A 63 6.99 -18.67 2.28
CA LYS A 63 7.87 -19.83 2.02
C LYS A 63 8.65 -20.27 3.27
N GLY A 64 9.00 -19.34 4.15
CA GLY A 64 9.68 -19.61 5.41
C GLY A 64 8.78 -20.20 6.49
N ARG A 65 7.46 -20.24 6.27
CA ARG A 65 6.48 -20.77 7.23
C ARG A 65 6.69 -22.27 7.46
N VAL A 66 6.97 -22.64 8.70
CA VAL A 66 7.15 -24.05 9.13
C VAL A 66 5.78 -24.70 9.34
N ASN A 67 5.54 -25.84 8.67
CA ASN A 67 4.31 -26.62 8.83
C ASN A 67 4.54 -27.77 9.81
N ASP A 68 3.95 -27.70 11.01
CA ASP A 68 3.85 -28.82 11.95
C ASP A 68 2.49 -29.51 11.76
N TYR A 69 2.49 -30.68 11.13
CA TYR A 69 1.26 -31.45 10.83
C TYR A 69 0.63 -32.11 12.07
N ASN A 70 1.24 -31.98 13.25
CA ASN A 70 0.62 -32.40 14.52
C ASN A 70 -0.24 -31.30 15.14
N ARG A 71 -0.31 -30.11 14.51
CA ARG A 71 -1.09 -28.97 14.96
C ARG A 71 -1.96 -28.44 13.83
N VAL A 72 -2.90 -27.56 14.18
CA VAL A 72 -3.61 -26.76 13.18
C VAL A 72 -2.58 -25.90 12.44
N LEU A 73 -2.58 -26.00 11.11
CA LEU A 73 -1.62 -25.27 10.27
C LEU A 73 -1.89 -23.76 10.36
N PRO A 74 -0.84 -22.94 10.55
CA PRO A 74 -1.01 -21.50 10.56
C PRO A 74 -1.38 -20.98 9.16
N LEU A 75 -2.40 -20.12 9.08
CA LEU A 75 -2.85 -19.53 7.82
C LEU A 75 -1.93 -18.41 7.32
N PHE A 76 -1.22 -17.76 8.23
CA PHE A 76 -0.28 -16.67 7.94
C PHE A 76 1.14 -17.04 8.38
N PRO A 77 2.19 -16.36 7.88
CA PRO A 77 3.54 -16.51 8.37
C PRO A 77 3.64 -16.27 9.87
N THR A 78 4.45 -17.09 10.55
CA THR A 78 4.82 -16.87 11.94
C THR A 78 5.81 -15.71 12.01
N LEU A 79 5.45 -14.64 12.73
CA LEU A 79 6.32 -13.51 12.98
C LEU A 79 7.02 -13.68 14.33
N ASP A 80 8.34 -13.80 14.30
CA ASP A 80 9.18 -13.92 15.48
C ASP A 80 10.42 -12.99 15.37
N SER A 81 11.17 -12.88 16.47
CA SER A 81 12.34 -11.99 16.55
C SER A 81 13.44 -12.30 15.51
N GLY A 82 13.60 -13.56 15.10
CA GLY A 82 14.53 -13.98 14.08
C GLY A 82 14.03 -13.60 12.69
N THR A 83 12.76 -13.90 12.40
CA THR A 83 12.09 -13.52 11.15
C THR A 83 12.14 -12.00 10.93
N VAL A 84 11.79 -11.19 11.94
CA VAL A 84 11.88 -9.71 11.86
C VAL A 84 13.31 -9.23 11.66
N ARG A 85 14.31 -9.86 12.31
CA ARG A 85 15.71 -9.46 12.13
C ARG A 85 16.17 -9.68 10.69
N ALA A 86 15.77 -10.80 10.08
CA ALA A 86 16.13 -11.15 8.71
C ALA A 86 15.47 -10.22 7.68
N THR A 87 14.21 -9.85 7.87
CA THR A 87 13.43 -9.05 6.91
C THR A 87 13.52 -7.54 7.14
N ARG A 88 14.11 -7.09 8.27
CA ARG A 88 14.23 -5.68 8.63
C ARG A 88 14.79 -4.77 7.53
N PRO A 89 15.85 -5.14 6.79
CA PRO A 89 16.38 -4.29 5.73
C PRO A 89 15.35 -4.01 4.63
N ASP A 90 14.62 -5.05 4.21
CA ASP A 90 13.58 -4.95 3.19
C ASP A 90 12.40 -4.10 3.67
N LEU A 91 11.94 -4.31 4.92
CA LEU A 91 10.84 -3.57 5.51
C LEU A 91 11.18 -2.07 5.69
N ASN A 92 12.41 -1.75 6.06
CA ASN A 92 12.88 -0.36 6.12
C ASN A 92 12.95 0.29 4.73
N ASP A 93 13.36 -0.46 3.72
CA ASP A 93 13.41 0.02 2.34
C ASP A 93 12.00 0.28 1.77
N ILE A 94 11.03 -0.60 2.07
CA ILE A 94 9.61 -0.39 1.75
C ILE A 94 9.10 0.91 2.39
N ILE A 95 9.34 1.11 3.70
CA ILE A 95 8.93 2.33 4.40
C ILE A 95 9.57 3.57 3.76
N LYS A 96 10.88 3.51 3.45
CA LYS A 96 11.59 4.62 2.82
C LYS A 96 10.97 5.01 1.49
N LYS A 97 10.70 4.03 0.62
CA LYS A 97 10.12 4.26 -0.71
C LYS A 97 8.67 4.74 -0.64
N ALA A 98 7.85 4.10 0.19
CA ALA A 98 6.46 4.49 0.42
C ALA A 98 6.34 5.88 1.09
N SER A 99 7.37 6.34 1.81
CA SER A 99 7.40 7.70 2.37
C SER A 99 7.60 8.79 1.32
N LEU A 100 8.14 8.48 0.13
CA LEU A 100 8.41 9.49 -0.90
C LEU A 100 7.12 10.12 -1.46
N PRO A 101 6.09 9.34 -1.89
CA PRO A 101 4.80 9.92 -2.28
C PRO A 101 4.14 10.70 -1.14
N ILE A 102 4.18 10.16 0.08
CA ILE A 102 3.57 10.78 1.26
C ILE A 102 4.15 12.18 1.52
N GLN A 103 5.48 12.32 1.47
CA GLN A 103 6.15 13.58 1.79
C GLN A 103 6.13 14.59 0.65
N HIS A 104 6.31 14.12 -0.58
CA HIS A 104 6.56 15.00 -1.72
C HIS A 104 5.35 15.19 -2.65
N ARG A 105 4.32 14.34 -2.51
CA ARG A 105 3.15 14.29 -3.40
C ARG A 105 1.84 14.06 -2.61
N PRO A 106 1.56 14.79 -1.52
CA PRO A 106 0.42 14.50 -0.62
C PRO A 106 -0.98 14.63 -1.27
N GLY A 107 -1.09 15.29 -2.43
CA GLY A 107 -2.33 15.37 -3.22
C GLY A 107 -2.46 14.29 -4.30
N SER A 108 -1.53 13.34 -4.37
CA SER A 108 -1.56 12.24 -5.31
C SER A 108 -2.55 11.16 -4.88
N ASP A 109 -3.19 10.53 -5.85
CA ASP A 109 -4.10 9.39 -5.66
C ASP A 109 -3.38 8.13 -5.13
N TRP A 110 -2.03 8.13 -5.08
CA TRP A 110 -1.22 7.01 -4.57
C TRP A 110 -0.76 7.23 -3.12
N THR A 111 -1.20 8.31 -2.47
CA THR A 111 -0.73 8.71 -1.14
C THR A 111 -1.25 7.77 -0.05
N ASP A 112 -2.55 7.48 -0.06
CA ASP A 112 -3.22 6.53 0.84
C ASP A 112 -2.72 5.10 0.62
N ASP A 113 -2.57 4.72 -0.65
CA ASP A 113 -1.94 3.51 -1.13
C ASP A 113 -0.52 3.32 -0.56
N SER A 114 0.25 4.42 -0.48
CA SER A 114 1.58 4.40 0.12
C SER A 114 1.53 4.27 1.65
N TYR A 115 0.54 4.85 2.31
CA TYR A 115 0.32 4.62 3.75
C TYR A 115 -0.02 3.16 4.05
N LEU A 116 -0.76 2.45 3.18
CA LEU A 116 -0.98 1.01 3.34
C LEU A 116 0.33 0.22 3.39
N LEU A 117 1.27 0.54 2.49
CA LEU A 117 2.59 -0.11 2.45
C LEU A 117 3.37 0.14 3.74
N VAL A 118 3.29 1.35 4.30
CA VAL A 118 3.87 1.65 5.62
C VAL A 118 3.20 0.84 6.73
N GLY A 119 1.87 0.71 6.70
CA GLY A 119 1.11 -0.08 7.67
C GLY A 119 1.50 -1.56 7.64
N TRP A 120 1.57 -2.16 6.45
CA TRP A 120 2.02 -3.55 6.30
C TRP A 120 3.48 -3.74 6.70
N ALA A 121 4.37 -2.82 6.33
CA ALA A 121 5.76 -2.91 6.73
C ALA A 121 5.89 -2.87 8.26
N ARG A 122 5.15 -1.99 8.95
CA ARG A 122 5.08 -1.95 10.43
C ARG A 122 4.52 -3.25 11.01
N PHE A 123 3.45 -3.78 10.43
CA PHE A 123 2.88 -5.07 10.84
C PHE A 123 3.92 -6.20 10.79
N TYR A 124 4.63 -6.33 9.66
CA TYR A 124 5.67 -7.36 9.51
C TYR A 124 6.92 -7.10 10.35
N LYS A 125 7.16 -5.86 10.78
CA LYS A 125 8.18 -5.51 11.79
C LYS A 125 7.75 -5.81 13.22
N MET A 126 6.54 -6.34 13.42
CA MET A 126 5.89 -6.54 14.73
C MET A 126 5.63 -5.22 15.48
N GLU A 127 5.57 -4.10 14.77
CA GLU A 127 5.19 -2.77 15.28
C GLU A 127 3.65 -2.64 15.21
N PHE A 128 2.93 -3.55 15.87
CA PHE A 128 1.49 -3.75 15.66
C PHE A 128 0.64 -2.55 16.06
N ASP A 129 0.98 -1.85 17.15
CA ASP A 129 0.25 -0.63 17.56
C ASP A 129 0.37 0.48 16.52
N ASP A 130 1.58 0.67 15.96
CA ASP A 130 1.83 1.63 14.89
C ASP A 130 1.12 1.23 13.59
N ALA A 131 1.05 -0.07 13.29
CA ALA A 131 0.29 -0.58 12.15
C ALA A 131 -1.21 -0.31 12.31
N VAL A 132 -1.78 -0.55 13.51
CA VAL A 132 -3.17 -0.22 13.84
C VAL A 132 -3.47 1.26 13.59
N LEU A 133 -2.60 2.16 14.05
CA LEU A 133 -2.77 3.61 13.83
C LEU A 133 -2.73 3.96 12.34
N THR A 134 -1.79 3.39 11.59
CA THR A 134 -1.67 3.64 10.14
C THR A 134 -2.89 3.13 9.38
N PHE A 135 -3.36 1.90 9.65
CA PHE A 135 -4.53 1.36 8.98
C PHE A 135 -5.81 2.14 9.33
N LYS A 136 -5.99 2.55 10.59
CA LYS A 136 -7.09 3.46 10.98
C LYS A 136 -7.04 4.79 10.23
N TYR A 137 -5.85 5.34 10.02
CA TYR A 137 -5.67 6.58 9.26
C TYR A 137 -6.11 6.39 7.80
N VAL A 138 -5.66 5.34 7.11
CA VAL A 138 -6.07 5.07 5.72
C VAL A 138 -7.58 4.88 5.61
N ASN A 139 -8.16 4.04 6.47
CA ASN A 139 -9.61 3.78 6.46
C ASN A 139 -10.45 5.07 6.64
N SER A 140 -9.99 6.00 7.48
CA SER A 140 -10.73 7.24 7.77
C SER A 140 -10.49 8.36 6.76
N THR A 141 -9.37 8.35 6.03
CA THR A 141 -8.98 9.47 5.14
C THR A 141 -9.07 9.15 3.66
N SER A 142 -8.89 7.89 3.26
CA SER A 142 -8.96 7.47 1.87
C SER A 142 -10.37 7.65 1.30
N LYS A 143 -10.45 7.90 -0.01
CA LYS A 143 -11.70 7.85 -0.78
C LYS A 143 -11.79 6.61 -1.66
N ASP A 144 -10.69 5.88 -1.82
CA ASP A 144 -10.63 4.65 -2.59
C ASP A 144 -11.21 3.49 -1.77
N PRO A 145 -12.29 2.84 -2.23
CA PRO A 145 -12.85 1.69 -1.53
C PRO A 145 -11.86 0.51 -1.45
N PHE A 146 -10.94 0.34 -2.41
CA PHE A 146 -9.93 -0.72 -2.33
C PHE A 146 -8.94 -0.46 -1.21
N ALA A 147 -8.42 0.78 -1.11
CA ALA A 147 -7.53 1.14 -0.03
C ALA A 147 -8.18 1.02 1.36
N LYS A 148 -9.47 1.36 1.50
CA LYS A 148 -10.22 1.16 2.74
C LYS A 148 -10.35 -0.31 3.12
N GLN A 149 -10.74 -1.15 2.17
CA GLN A 149 -10.89 -2.57 2.41
C GLN A 149 -9.54 -3.21 2.81
N GLU A 150 -8.45 -2.89 2.10
CA GLU A 150 -7.10 -3.35 2.45
C GLU A 150 -6.69 -2.88 3.85
N ALA A 151 -6.98 -1.62 4.20
CA ALA A 151 -6.71 -1.08 5.53
C ALA A 151 -7.50 -1.80 6.63
N LEU A 152 -8.79 -2.09 6.41
CA LEU A 152 -9.61 -2.83 7.37
C LEU A 152 -9.11 -4.27 7.54
N ILE A 153 -8.68 -4.94 6.47
CA ILE A 153 -8.06 -6.28 6.56
C ILE A 153 -6.77 -6.22 7.39
N GLY A 154 -5.88 -5.26 7.13
CA GLY A 154 -4.66 -5.04 7.91
C GLY A 154 -4.94 -4.73 9.38
N LEU A 155 -5.97 -3.92 9.64
CA LEU A 155 -6.42 -3.58 10.99
C LEU A 155 -6.95 -4.81 11.74
N MET A 156 -7.78 -5.64 11.07
CA MET A 156 -8.28 -6.88 11.63
C MET A 156 -7.14 -7.85 11.95
N ARG A 157 -6.18 -8.05 11.03
CA ARG A 157 -4.98 -8.89 11.27
C ARG A 157 -4.17 -8.38 12.47
N SER A 158 -4.00 -7.06 12.59
CA SER A 158 -3.30 -6.45 13.72
C SER A 158 -4.00 -6.76 15.06
N PHE A 159 -5.33 -6.62 15.13
CA PHE A 159 -6.08 -6.96 16.34
C PHE A 159 -6.05 -8.45 16.69
N LEU A 160 -6.04 -9.34 15.69
CA LEU A 160 -5.89 -10.78 15.90
C LEU A 160 -4.55 -11.15 16.53
N VAL A 161 -3.45 -10.51 16.09
CA VAL A 161 -2.13 -10.73 16.70
C VAL A 161 -2.10 -10.18 18.12
N LEU A 162 -2.68 -9.00 18.35
CA LEU A 162 -2.78 -8.36 19.67
C LEU A 162 -3.79 -9.04 20.62
N LYS A 163 -4.47 -10.11 20.20
CA LYS A 163 -5.52 -10.81 20.97
C LYS A 163 -6.70 -9.91 21.39
N GLN A 164 -6.94 -8.84 20.63
CA GLN A 164 -8.08 -7.96 20.82
C GLN A 164 -9.26 -8.45 19.96
N LEU A 165 -9.83 -9.60 20.36
CA LEU A 165 -10.80 -10.34 19.53
C LEU A 165 -12.12 -9.56 19.31
N ASP A 166 -12.58 -8.78 20.30
CA ASP A 166 -13.76 -7.92 20.15
C ASP A 166 -13.53 -6.83 19.09
N ASN A 167 -12.33 -6.24 19.06
CA ASN A 167 -11.96 -5.26 18.04
C ASN A 167 -11.86 -5.91 16.65
N ALA A 168 -11.28 -7.11 16.56
CA ALA A 168 -11.22 -7.86 15.30
C ALA A 168 -12.63 -8.19 14.77
N LYS A 169 -13.56 -8.59 15.65
CA LYS A 169 -14.96 -8.83 15.31
C LYS A 169 -15.65 -7.56 14.81
N ALA A 170 -15.47 -6.44 15.51
CA ALA A 170 -16.04 -5.16 15.09
C ALA A 170 -15.55 -4.74 13.71
N VAL A 171 -14.25 -4.93 13.42
CA VAL A 171 -13.69 -4.66 12.07
C VAL A 171 -14.26 -5.62 11.02
N SER A 172 -14.43 -6.90 11.35
CA SER A 172 -15.08 -7.87 10.45
C SER A 172 -16.50 -7.44 10.09
N ASP A 173 -17.26 -6.90 11.03
CA ASP A 173 -18.63 -6.41 10.80
C ASP A 173 -18.66 -5.14 9.94
N LEU A 174 -17.62 -4.30 10.02
CA LEU A 174 -17.45 -3.17 9.09
C LEU A 174 -17.17 -3.65 7.67
N LEU A 175 -16.32 -4.67 7.52
CA LEU A 175 -15.99 -5.29 6.23
C LEU A 175 -17.20 -5.93 5.53
N ASP A 176 -18.23 -6.37 6.28
CA ASP A 176 -19.49 -6.85 5.68
C ASP A 176 -20.35 -5.73 5.09
N ARG A 177 -20.13 -4.49 5.52
CA ARG A 177 -20.86 -3.31 5.01
C ARG A 177 -20.16 -2.69 3.81
N GLU A 178 -18.85 -2.91 3.67
CA GLU A 178 -18.13 -2.54 2.47
C GLU A 178 -18.48 -3.50 1.34
N VAL A 179 -18.69 -2.98 0.13
CA VAL A 179 -18.94 -3.82 -1.05
C VAL A 179 -17.73 -4.72 -1.22
N GLY A 180 -17.87 -6.03 -1.00
CA GLY A 180 -16.75 -6.97 -1.05
C GLY A 180 -16.03 -6.90 -2.40
N LEU A 181 -14.89 -6.22 -2.42
CA LEU A 181 -14.10 -6.03 -3.62
C LEU A 181 -13.33 -7.32 -3.92
N THR A 182 -13.36 -7.72 -5.19
CA THR A 182 -12.78 -8.99 -5.65
C THR A 182 -11.28 -9.09 -5.40
N LYS A 183 -10.56 -7.96 -5.46
CA LYS A 183 -9.10 -7.90 -5.31
C LYS A 183 -8.59 -8.48 -3.99
N ASP A 184 -9.27 -8.17 -2.88
CA ASP A 184 -8.80 -8.54 -1.52
C ASP A 184 -9.70 -9.59 -0.85
N ALA A 185 -10.62 -10.20 -1.60
CA ALA A 185 -11.59 -11.17 -1.09
C ALA A 185 -10.89 -12.38 -0.44
N LYS A 186 -9.80 -12.89 -1.05
CA LYS A 186 -9.02 -13.99 -0.49
C LYS A 186 -8.42 -13.63 0.88
N ALA A 187 -7.77 -12.46 0.97
CA ALA A 187 -7.15 -11.99 2.20
C ALA A 187 -8.18 -11.77 3.31
N LEU A 188 -9.36 -11.23 2.96
CA LEU A 188 -10.50 -11.10 3.87
C LEU A 188 -10.92 -12.47 4.44
N PHE A 189 -11.17 -13.45 3.59
CA PHE A 189 -11.64 -14.76 4.03
C PHE A 189 -10.60 -15.50 4.86
N LEU A 190 -9.31 -15.44 4.50
CA LEU A 190 -8.24 -16.00 5.33
C LEU A 190 -8.17 -15.32 6.70
N THR A 191 -8.34 -14.00 6.76
CA THR A 191 -8.33 -13.25 8.02
C THR A 191 -9.52 -13.61 8.91
N ARG A 192 -10.71 -13.79 8.33
CA ARG A 192 -11.89 -14.28 9.06
C ARG A 192 -11.74 -15.72 9.52
N ALA A 193 -11.15 -16.58 8.69
CA ALA A 193 -10.84 -17.95 9.09
C ALA A 193 -9.94 -17.98 10.31
N GLU A 194 -8.87 -17.16 10.32
CA GLU A 194 -7.97 -17.02 11.47
C GLU A 194 -8.72 -16.53 12.73
N TYR A 195 -9.61 -15.53 12.61
CA TYR A 195 -10.47 -15.10 13.71
C TYR A 195 -11.28 -16.27 14.30
N PHE A 196 -11.98 -17.01 13.45
CA PHE A 196 -12.82 -18.15 13.87
C PHE A 196 -12.00 -19.28 14.52
N LEU A 197 -10.78 -19.54 14.02
CA LEU A 197 -9.87 -20.49 14.66
C LEU A 197 -9.48 -20.03 16.08
N GLN A 198 -9.21 -18.73 16.27
CA GLN A 198 -8.81 -18.20 17.58
C GLN A 198 -9.94 -18.19 18.63
N ILE A 199 -11.20 -18.09 18.21
CA ILE A 199 -12.36 -18.16 19.12
C ILE A 199 -12.90 -19.59 19.30
N GLY A 200 -12.25 -20.61 18.72
CA GLY A 200 -12.66 -22.00 18.87
C GLY A 200 -13.87 -22.41 18.02
N GLU A 201 -14.11 -21.73 16.89
CA GLU A 201 -15.21 -21.99 15.96
C GLU A 201 -14.72 -22.54 14.60
N PRO A 202 -14.12 -23.75 14.55
CA PRO A 202 -13.50 -24.28 13.34
C PRO A 202 -14.48 -24.49 12.17
N LYS A 203 -15.77 -24.74 12.45
CA LYS A 203 -16.79 -24.85 11.40
C LYS A 203 -16.94 -23.56 10.61
N ASN A 204 -16.96 -22.42 11.30
CA ASN A 204 -17.04 -21.11 10.66
C ASN A 204 -15.74 -20.77 9.92
N ALA A 205 -14.59 -21.20 10.45
CA ALA A 205 -13.32 -21.08 9.76
C ALA A 205 -13.31 -21.84 8.42
N ILE A 206 -13.79 -23.09 8.40
CA ILE A 206 -13.89 -23.91 7.17
C ILE A 206 -14.74 -23.20 6.12
N THR A 207 -15.92 -22.66 6.49
CA THR A 207 -16.76 -21.90 5.56
C THR A 207 -16.03 -20.72 4.92
N GLN A 208 -15.17 -20.02 5.68
CA GLN A 208 -14.37 -18.93 5.09
C GLN A 208 -13.25 -19.46 4.20
N LEU A 209 -12.59 -20.56 4.59
CA LEU A 209 -11.54 -21.17 3.77
C LEU A 209 -12.08 -21.68 2.43
N GLU A 210 -13.26 -22.30 2.40
CA GLU A 210 -13.93 -22.74 1.18
C GLU A 210 -14.18 -21.59 0.20
N ARG A 211 -14.49 -20.38 0.72
CA ARG A 211 -14.63 -19.16 -0.09
C ARG A 211 -13.30 -18.62 -0.60
N ALA A 212 -12.21 -18.88 0.11
CA ALA A 212 -10.86 -18.42 -0.24
C ALA A 212 -10.19 -19.30 -1.32
N VAL A 213 -10.49 -20.60 -1.36
CA VAL A 213 -9.88 -21.57 -2.28
C VAL A 213 -10.01 -21.21 -3.77
N PRO A 214 -11.19 -20.79 -4.30
CA PRO A 214 -11.33 -20.50 -5.73
C PRO A 214 -10.73 -19.15 -6.18
N LEU A 215 -10.13 -18.38 -5.26
CA LEU A 215 -9.61 -17.02 -5.50
C LEU A 215 -8.09 -16.96 -5.65
#